data_AF-A0A317HZQ2-F1
#
_entry.id   AF-A0A317HZQ2-F1
#
_cell.length_a   1.000
_cell.length_b   1.000
_cell.length_c   1.000
_cell.angle_alpha   90.00
_cell.angle_beta   90.00
_cell.angle_gamma   90.00
#
_symmetry.space_group_name_H-M   'P 1'
#
loop_
_entity.id
_entity.type
_entity.pdbx_description
1 polymer ?
#
loop_
_entity_poly.entity_id
_entity_poly.type
_entity_poly.pdbx_seq_one_letter_code
_entity_poly.pdbx_strand_id
1 'polypeptide(L)'
;MADEQLARLESFRALIKAAERGAPIPPVNPDDLRRLHDTHAAISRRYPGKDGVVTVDSIARVCSSGANLPAVWLRYTRLRLLINEGILTEWQRSTGLDDTVYEMAATIPMKGFQLDQEAFLRLLRYEAVA
;
A
#
# COMPACT_ATOMS: atom_id res chain seq x y z
N MET A 1 18.19 -16.71 8.64
CA MET A 1 17.94 -15.42 9.31
C MET A 1 18.65 -14.25 8.62
N ALA A 2 19.99 -14.19 8.59
CA ALA A 2 20.69 -13.09 7.89
C ALA A 2 20.48 -13.10 6.37
N ASP A 3 20.54 -14.30 5.75
CA ASP A 3 20.38 -14.45 4.31
C ASP A 3 18.97 -14.09 3.81
N GLU A 4 17.94 -14.42 4.59
CA GLU A 4 16.55 -14.04 4.28
C GLU A 4 16.33 -12.53 4.37
N GLN A 5 16.95 -11.88 5.36
CA GLN A 5 16.88 -10.43 5.50
C GLN A 5 17.60 -9.72 4.34
N LEU A 6 18.77 -10.23 3.94
CA LEU A 6 19.49 -9.73 2.78
C LEU A 6 18.69 -9.89 1.48
N ALA A 7 18.18 -11.10 1.22
CA ALA A 7 17.34 -11.38 0.05
C ALA A 7 16.10 -10.47 0.00
N ARG A 8 15.50 -10.20 1.16
CA ARG A 8 14.38 -9.27 1.26
C ARG A 8 14.81 -7.85 0.88
N LEU A 9 15.90 -7.33 1.43
CA LEU A 9 16.41 -6.00 1.06
C LEU A 9 16.76 -5.89 -0.43
N GLU A 10 17.33 -6.94 -1.00
CA GLU A 10 17.63 -7.03 -2.43
C GLU A 10 16.37 -6.99 -3.28
N SER A 11 15.29 -7.67 -2.88
CA SER A 11 14.00 -7.62 -3.59
C SER A 11 13.40 -6.20 -3.62
N PHE A 12 13.48 -5.45 -2.52
CA PHE A 12 13.04 -4.05 -2.48
C PHE A 12 13.89 -3.19 -3.39
N ARG A 13 15.22 -3.34 -3.33
CA ARG A 13 16.14 -2.60 -4.19
C ARG A 13 15.90 -2.88 -5.67
N ALA A 14 15.61 -4.13 -6.03
CA ALA A 14 15.31 -4.53 -7.40
C ALA A 14 14.02 -3.87 -7.90
N LEU A 15 12.95 -3.89 -7.09
CA LEU A 15 11.69 -3.25 -7.45
C LEU A 15 11.85 -1.72 -7.58
N ILE A 16 12.55 -1.07 -6.65
CA ILE A 16 12.83 0.39 -6.71
C ILE A 16 13.52 0.74 -8.03
N LYS A 17 14.60 0.03 -8.39
CA LYS A 17 15.30 0.27 -9.66
C LYS A 17 14.44 0.00 -10.90
N ALA A 18 13.50 -0.94 -10.82
CA ALA A 18 12.56 -1.18 -11.91
C ALA A 18 11.54 -0.04 -12.00
N ALA A 19 11.02 0.40 -10.86
CA ALA A 19 10.06 1.49 -10.77
C ALA A 19 10.63 2.83 -11.25
N GLU A 20 11.90 3.13 -10.94
CA GLU A 20 12.63 4.30 -11.46
C GLU A 20 12.69 4.31 -12.99
N ARG A 21 12.70 3.13 -13.62
CA ARG A 21 12.66 2.97 -15.08
C ARG A 21 11.25 2.94 -15.65
N GLY A 22 10.24 3.23 -14.85
CA GLY A 22 8.84 3.23 -15.26
C GLY A 22 8.27 1.83 -15.47
N ALA A 23 8.86 0.79 -14.87
CA ALA A 23 8.31 -0.56 -14.95
C ALA A 23 6.91 -0.62 -14.31
N PRO A 24 6.01 -1.48 -14.82
CA PRO A 24 4.72 -1.71 -14.18
C PRO A 24 4.90 -2.32 -12.79
N ILE A 25 4.09 -1.89 -11.83
CA ILE A 25 4.08 -2.46 -10.48
C ILE A 25 3.04 -3.60 -10.43
N PRO A 26 3.43 -4.83 -10.06
CA PRO A 26 2.51 -5.95 -10.00
C PRO A 26 1.29 -5.68 -9.11
N PRO A 27 0.13 -6.26 -9.42
CA PRO A 27 -0.99 -6.27 -8.49
C PRO A 27 -0.62 -7.05 -7.22
N VAL A 28 -1.32 -6.76 -6.13
CA VAL A 28 -1.11 -7.40 -4.82
C VAL A 28 -2.41 -7.91 -4.26
N ASN A 29 -2.37 -8.62 -3.13
CA ASN A 29 -3.58 -8.96 -2.40
C ASN A 29 -4.10 -7.72 -1.64
N PRO A 30 -5.37 -7.31 -1.81
CA PRO A 30 -5.95 -6.18 -1.08
C PRO A 30 -5.92 -6.37 0.45
N ASP A 31 -6.00 -7.61 0.94
CA ASP A 31 -5.92 -7.88 2.37
C ASP A 31 -4.54 -7.54 2.96
N ASP A 32 -3.47 -7.64 2.17
CA ASP A 32 -2.13 -7.24 2.60
C ASP A 32 -2.05 -5.72 2.80
N LEU A 33 -2.72 -4.95 1.93
CA LEU A 33 -2.82 -3.50 2.07
C LEU A 33 -3.66 -3.12 3.30
N ARG A 34 -4.79 -3.79 3.50
CA ARG A 34 -5.68 -3.58 4.64
C ARG A 34 -4.98 -3.88 5.96
N ARG A 35 -4.38 -5.07 6.10
CA ARG A 35 -3.66 -5.45 7.32
C ARG A 35 -2.52 -4.48 7.64
N LEU A 36 -1.82 -3.98 6.62
CA LEU A 36 -0.75 -2.98 6.79
C LEU A 36 -1.31 -1.63 7.23
N HIS A 37 -2.45 -1.20 6.67
CA HIS A 37 -3.15 0.00 7.11
C HIS A 37 -3.58 -0.08 8.56
N ASP A 38 -4.28 -1.15 8.94
CA ASP A 38 -4.78 -1.36 10.31
C ASP A 38 -3.64 -1.43 11.32
N THR A 39 -2.55 -2.10 10.96
CA THR A 39 -1.35 -2.18 11.81
C THR A 39 -0.76 -0.78 12.03
N HIS A 40 -0.65 0.03 10.98
CA HIS A 40 -0.17 1.40 11.10
C HIS A 40 -1.12 2.25 11.95
N ALA A 41 -2.43 2.22 11.68
CA ALA A 41 -3.44 2.95 12.46
C ALA A 41 -3.42 2.57 13.95
N ALA A 42 -3.20 1.29 14.27
CA ALA A 42 -3.06 0.83 15.64
C ALA A 42 -1.79 1.38 16.32
N ILE A 43 -0.67 1.43 15.59
CA ILE A 43 0.58 2.05 16.06
C ILE A 43 0.38 3.55 16.27
N SER A 44 -0.34 4.25 15.37
CA SER A 44 -0.70 5.67 15.49
C SER A 44 -1.39 5.99 16.79
N ARG A 45 -2.43 5.21 17.08
CA ARG A 45 -3.27 5.38 18.26
C ARG A 45 -2.46 5.13 19.54
N ARG A 46 -1.53 4.17 19.51
CA ARG A 46 -0.71 3.80 20.67
C ARG A 46 0.50 4.73 20.88
N TYR A 47 1.04 5.31 19.81
CA TYR A 47 2.23 6.15 19.83
C TYR A 47 2.08 7.37 18.91
N PRO A 48 1.34 8.40 19.35
CA PRO A 48 1.17 9.63 18.57
C PRO A 48 2.53 10.22 18.16
N GLY A 49 2.70 10.52 16.86
CA GLY A 49 3.94 11.08 16.30
C GLY A 49 4.95 10.06 15.78
N LYS A 50 4.70 8.74 15.89
CA LYS A 50 5.58 7.67 15.36
C LYS A 50 5.08 7.02 14.06
N ASP A 51 4.09 7.62 13.39
CA ASP A 51 3.40 7.00 12.27
C ASP A 51 4.17 6.88 10.96
N GLY A 52 5.36 7.50 10.89
CA GLY A 52 6.05 7.74 9.63
C GLY A 52 6.51 6.50 8.87
N VAL A 53 7.01 5.47 9.54
CA VAL A 53 7.94 4.54 8.90
C VAL A 53 7.30 3.18 8.64
N VAL A 54 7.05 2.88 7.37
CA VAL A 54 6.78 1.52 6.90
C VAL A 54 8.13 0.81 6.76
N THR A 55 8.44 -0.11 7.66
CA THR A 55 9.71 -0.87 7.58
C THR A 55 9.53 -2.15 6.78
N VAL A 56 10.62 -2.62 6.17
CA VAL A 56 10.63 -3.89 5.44
C VAL A 56 10.17 -5.05 6.33
N ASP A 57 10.55 -5.04 7.60
CA ASP A 57 10.16 -6.07 8.57
C ASP A 57 8.69 -5.95 9.01
N SER A 58 8.14 -4.73 9.11
CA SER A 58 6.71 -4.58 9.45
C SER A 58 5.84 -5.14 8.33
N ILE A 59 6.22 -4.93 7.07
CA ILE A 59 5.50 -5.47 5.91
C ILE A 59 5.57 -6.99 5.90
N ALA A 60 6.77 -7.56 6.08
CA ALA A 60 6.97 -9.02 6.10
C ALA A 60 6.17 -9.71 7.21
N ARG A 61 5.96 -9.04 8.34
CA ARG A 61 5.22 -9.58 9.48
C ARG A 61 3.70 -9.60 9.26
N VAL A 62 3.20 -8.66 8.46
CA VAL A 62 1.77 -8.37 8.33
C VAL A 62 1.18 -8.98 7.04
N CYS A 63 1.99 -9.09 5.99
CA CYS A 63 1.55 -9.64 4.73
C CYS A 63 1.44 -11.17 4.77
N SER A 64 0.63 -11.69 3.87
CA SER A 64 0.46 -13.11 3.62
C SER A 64 1.76 -13.79 3.19
N SER A 65 1.85 -15.10 3.45
CA SER A 65 2.98 -15.91 2.96
C SER A 65 3.04 -15.88 1.44
N GLY A 66 4.22 -15.59 0.88
CA GLY A 66 4.43 -15.45 -0.56
C GLY A 66 4.02 -14.11 -1.16
N ALA A 67 3.58 -13.13 -0.35
CA ALA A 67 3.28 -11.79 -0.83
C ALA A 67 4.50 -11.13 -1.47
N ASN A 68 4.26 -10.38 -2.55
CA ASN A 68 5.28 -9.51 -3.15
C ASN A 68 5.45 -8.26 -2.27
N LEU A 69 6.26 -8.38 -1.21
CA LEU A 69 6.45 -7.34 -0.19
C LEU A 69 6.87 -5.97 -0.78
N PRO A 70 7.81 -5.90 -1.75
CA PRO A 70 8.13 -4.63 -2.40
C PRO A 70 6.94 -3.98 -3.12
N ALA A 71 6.12 -4.75 -3.83
CA ALA A 71 4.95 -4.23 -4.52
C ALA A 71 3.88 -3.74 -3.52
N VAL A 72 3.66 -4.50 -2.43
CA VAL A 72 2.75 -4.10 -1.34
C VAL A 72 3.20 -2.80 -0.71
N TRP A 73 4.50 -2.67 -0.41
CA TRP A 73 5.08 -1.43 0.14
C TRP A 73 4.81 -0.23 -0.75
N LEU A 74 5.08 -0.35 -2.04
CA LEU A 74 4.95 0.77 -2.96
C LEU A 74 3.48 1.20 -3.15
N ARG A 75 2.58 0.23 -3.37
CA ARG A 75 1.14 0.47 -3.45
C ARG A 75 0.62 1.11 -2.16
N TYR A 76 0.99 0.57 -1.00
CA TYR A 76 0.58 1.12 0.29
C TYR A 76 1.13 2.52 0.54
N THR A 77 2.38 2.80 0.14
CA THR A 77 2.98 4.13 0.27
C THR A 77 2.18 5.17 -0.53
N ARG A 78 1.71 4.80 -1.73
CA ARG A 78 0.85 5.68 -2.54
C ARG A 78 -0.54 5.83 -1.96
N LEU A 79 -1.17 4.74 -1.54
CA LEU A 79 -2.45 4.80 -0.83
C LEU A 79 -2.36 5.73 0.39
N ARG A 80 -1.32 5.58 1.20
CA ARG A 80 -1.11 6.38 2.41
C ARG A 80 -0.91 7.87 2.13
N LEU A 81 -0.28 8.24 1.01
CA LEU A 81 -0.21 9.65 0.60
C LEU A 81 -1.62 10.22 0.35
N LEU A 82 -2.47 9.50 -0.39
CA LEU A 82 -3.84 9.92 -0.66
C LEU A 82 -4.68 10.06 0.63
N ILE A 83 -4.46 9.17 1.60
CA ILE A 83 -5.09 9.26 2.94
C ILE A 83 -4.63 10.53 3.65
N ASN A 84 -3.32 10.77 3.71
CA ASN A 84 -2.74 11.90 4.42
C ASN A 84 -3.11 13.25 3.79
N GLU A 85 -3.33 13.29 2.47
CA GLU A 85 -3.79 14.46 1.72
C GLU A 85 -5.31 14.70 1.86
N GLY A 86 -6.03 13.82 2.56
CA GLY A 86 -7.48 13.94 2.77
C GLY A 86 -8.32 13.62 1.54
N ILE A 87 -7.71 13.12 0.46
CA ILE A 87 -8.38 12.81 -0.81
C ILE A 87 -9.42 11.68 -0.63
N LEU A 88 -9.16 10.75 0.30
CA LEU A 88 -10.02 9.59 0.53
C LEU A 88 -11.03 9.77 1.65
N THR A 89 -11.28 11.01 2.10
CA THR A 89 -12.21 11.31 3.21
C THR A 89 -13.62 10.79 2.94
N GLU A 90 -14.09 10.81 1.68
CA GLU A 90 -15.42 10.30 1.29
C GLU A 90 -15.56 8.77 1.51
N TRP A 91 -14.45 8.03 1.49
CA TRP A 91 -14.41 6.58 1.69
C TRP A 91 -13.84 6.20 3.08
N GLN A 92 -13.73 7.16 4.00
CA GLN A 92 -13.38 6.91 5.39
C GLN A 92 -14.65 6.69 6.22
N ARG A 93 -14.73 5.54 6.88
CA ARG A 93 -15.72 5.24 7.92
C ARG A 93 -15.10 5.37 9.30
N SER A 94 -15.94 5.34 10.34
CA SER A 94 -15.56 5.49 11.75
C SER A 94 -14.44 4.54 12.20
N THR A 95 -14.26 3.40 11.53
CA THR A 95 -13.26 2.38 11.89
C THR A 95 -12.11 2.21 10.88
N GLY A 96 -12.16 2.82 9.69
CA GLY A 96 -11.16 2.61 8.63
C GLY A 96 -11.63 3.07 7.25
N LEU A 97 -10.88 2.70 6.21
CA LEU A 97 -11.27 2.90 4.80
C LEU A 97 -12.21 1.80 4.30
N ASP A 98 -13.06 2.14 3.33
CA ASP A 98 -13.90 1.17 2.62
C ASP A 98 -13.08 0.10 1.89
N ASP A 99 -13.62 -1.12 1.85
CA ASP A 99 -12.97 -2.30 1.27
C ASP A 99 -12.57 -2.09 -0.20
N THR A 100 -13.45 -1.45 -0.97
CA THR A 100 -13.24 -1.07 -2.36
C THR A 100 -11.97 -0.23 -2.56
N VAL A 101 -11.57 0.58 -1.57
CA VAL A 101 -10.33 1.36 -1.64
C VAL A 101 -9.12 0.44 -1.73
N TYR A 102 -9.10 -0.63 -0.93
CA TYR A 102 -8.00 -1.60 -0.96
C TYR A 102 -8.03 -2.45 -2.23
N GLU A 103 -9.20 -2.87 -2.68
CA GLU A 103 -9.38 -3.65 -3.91
C GLU A 103 -8.89 -2.90 -5.14
N MET A 104 -9.27 -1.63 -5.27
CA MET A 104 -8.82 -0.78 -6.37
C MET A 104 -7.32 -0.46 -6.23
N ALA A 105 -6.83 -0.15 -5.02
CA ALA A 105 -5.41 0.17 -4.81
C ALA A 105 -4.50 -1.04 -5.08
N ALA A 106 -5.02 -2.26 -4.88
CA ALA A 106 -4.32 -3.50 -5.13
C ALA A 106 -4.10 -3.79 -6.62
N THR A 107 -5.01 -3.32 -7.48
CA THR A 107 -5.10 -3.75 -8.88
C THR A 107 -4.89 -2.63 -9.88
N ILE A 108 -5.15 -1.37 -9.51
CA ILE A 108 -5.02 -0.24 -10.42
C ILE A 108 -3.62 -0.23 -11.07
N PRO A 109 -3.52 0.00 -12.38
CA PRO A 109 -2.25 0.12 -13.05
C PRO A 109 -1.39 1.20 -12.41
N MET A 110 -0.14 0.83 -12.09
CA MET A 110 0.87 1.75 -11.60
C MET A 110 2.09 1.64 -12.51
N LYS A 111 2.58 2.80 -12.94
CA LYS A 111 3.78 2.91 -13.78
C LYS A 111 4.88 3.59 -12.99
N GLY A 112 5.95 2.86 -12.73
CA GLY A 112 6.97 3.32 -11.81
C GLY A 112 6.40 3.61 -10.43
N PHE A 113 6.69 4.79 -9.90
CA PHE A 113 6.11 5.21 -8.63
C PHE A 113 4.74 5.89 -8.77
N GLN A 114 4.20 6.08 -9.97
CA GLN A 114 2.97 6.85 -10.15
C GLN A 114 1.75 5.93 -10.08
N LEU A 115 0.77 6.36 -9.29
CA LEU A 115 -0.61 5.89 -9.31
C LEU A 115 -1.43 6.99 -9.99
N ASP A 116 -2.18 6.63 -11.02
CA ASP A 116 -3.09 7.57 -11.69
C ASP A 116 -4.25 7.87 -10.74
N GLN A 117 -4.14 9.00 -10.04
CA GLN A 117 -5.10 9.42 -9.03
C GLN A 117 -6.49 9.66 -9.63
N GLU A 118 -6.58 10.24 -10.83
CA GLU A 118 -7.87 10.50 -11.46
C GLU A 118 -8.55 9.20 -11.89
N ALA A 119 -7.80 8.26 -12.46
CA ALA A 119 -8.31 6.93 -12.75
C ALA A 119 -8.76 6.22 -11.46
N PHE A 120 -7.98 6.31 -10.39
CA PHE A 120 -8.32 5.71 -9.09
C PHE A 120 -9.63 6.25 -8.52
N LEU A 121 -9.78 7.57 -8.46
CA LEU A 121 -11.00 8.19 -7.95
C LEU A 121 -12.22 7.92 -8.83
N ARG A 122 -12.04 7.86 -10.16
CA ARG A 122 -13.11 7.47 -11.08
C ARG A 122 -13.60 6.04 -10.80
N LEU A 123 -12.69 5.09 -10.60
CA LEU A 123 -13.04 3.71 -10.27
C LEU A 123 -13.78 3.62 -8.93
N LEU A 124 -13.28 4.31 -7.90
CA LEU A 124 -13.94 4.31 -6.59
C LEU A 124 -15.37 4.88 -6.62
N ARG A 125 -15.60 5.92 -7.44
CA ARG A 125 -16.94 6.51 -7.60
C ARG A 125 -17.87 5.63 -8.40
N TYR A 126 -17.35 4.86 -9.35
CA TYR A 126 -18.16 3.93 -10.14
C TYR A 126 -18.69 2.79 -9.27
N GLU A 127 -17.82 2.18 -8.46
CA GLU A 127 -18.18 1.08 -7.55
C GLU A 127 -19.11 1.54 -6.41
N ALA A 128 -19.03 2.80 -5.97
CA ALA A 128 -19.92 3.34 -4.94
C ALA A 128 -21.39 3.51 -5.40
N VAL A 129 -21.66 3.44 -6.71
CA VAL A 129 -22.99 3.63 -7.33
C VAL A 129 -23.58 2.30 -7.82
N ALA A 130 -22.78 1.23 -7.89
CA ALA A 130 -23.19 -0.10 -8.32
C ALA A 130 -23.82 -0.90 -7.17
#